data_AF-A0A1I5YQE3-F1
#
_entry.id   AF-A0A1I5YQE3-F1
#
_cell.length_a   1.000
_cell.length_b   1.000
_cell.length_c   1.000
_cell.angle_alpha   90.00
_cell.angle_beta   90.00
_cell.angle_gamma   90.00
#
_symmetry.space_group_name_H-M   'P 1'
#
loop_
_entity.id
_entity.type
_entity.pdbx_description
1 polymer ?
#
loop_
_entity_poly.entity_id
_entity_poly.type
_entity_poly.pdbx_seq_one_letter_code
_entity_poly.pdbx_strand_id
1 'polypeptide(L)' 'LRMNRSIQAEGSFANVKEDMNFRRYLYKGSENVLAQSTLLAIAFDINKLHHKIMSERTGTHLFELKKVS' A
#
# COMPACT_ATOMS: atom_id res chain seq x y z
N LEU A 1 19.65 -8.13 -1.68
CA LEU A 1 19.25 -7.55 -0.38
C LEU A 1 18.18 -8.41 0.27
N ARG A 2 18.25 -8.67 1.57
CA ARG A 2 17.13 -9.27 2.32
C ARG A 2 16.01 -8.24 2.44
N MET A 3 14.82 -8.61 2.00
CA MET A 3 13.64 -7.79 2.16
C MET A 3 13.12 -7.94 3.59
N ASN A 4 13.25 -6.89 4.40
CA ASN A 4 12.66 -6.91 5.73
C ASN A 4 11.16 -6.60 5.61
N ARG A 5 10.29 -7.58 5.85
CA ARG A 5 8.84 -7.39 5.64
C ARG A 5 8.22 -6.49 6.72
N SER A 6 8.76 -6.46 7.93
CA SER A 6 8.25 -5.59 9.01
C SER A 6 8.43 -4.12 8.64
N ILE A 7 9.60 -3.73 8.12
CA ILE A 7 9.87 -2.33 7.76
C ILE A 7 9.01 -1.85 6.59
N GLN A 8 8.67 -2.74 5.66
CA GLN A 8 7.73 -2.42 4.57
C GLN A 8 6.32 -2.20 5.11
N ALA A 9 5.87 -3.06 6.03
CA ALA A 9 4.57 -2.89 6.67
C ALA A 9 4.51 -1.57 7.45
N GLU A 10 5.53 -1.26 8.25
CA GLU A 10 5.65 -0.01 9.00
C GLU A 10 5.58 1.23 8.08
N GLY A 11 6.34 1.22 6.97
CA GLY A 11 6.31 2.30 5.99
C GLY A 11 4.93 2.49 5.34
N SER A 12 4.26 1.38 4.98
CA SER A 12 2.88 1.44 4.48
C SER A 12 1.91 2.00 5.52
N PHE A 13 2.03 1.61 6.79
CA PHE A 13 1.21 2.16 7.87
C PHE A 13 1.45 3.65 8.12
N ALA A 14 2.68 4.14 7.97
CA ALA A 14 2.99 5.56 8.09
C ALA A 14 2.24 6.38 7.04
N ASN A 15 2.29 5.96 5.77
CA ASN A 15 1.57 6.64 4.69
C ASN A 15 0.04 6.60 4.89
N VAL A 16 -0.49 5.46 5.32
CA VAL A 16 -1.93 5.34 5.61
C VAL A 16 -2.36 6.30 6.74
N LYS A 17 -1.54 6.47 7.78
CA LYS A 17 -1.87 7.35 8.91
C LYS A 17 -1.78 8.82 8.55
N GLU A 18 -0.70 9.24 7.90
CA GLU A 18 -0.46 10.65 7.59
C GLU A 18 -1.06 11.04 6.24
N ASP A 19 -0.60 10.46 5.13
CA ASP A 19 -1.01 10.88 3.77
C ASP A 19 -2.50 10.63 3.49
N MET A 20 -3.05 9.54 4.04
CA MET A 20 -4.49 9.23 3.90
C MET A 20 -5.33 9.73 5.09
N ASN A 21 -4.73 10.43 6.05
CA ASN A 21 -5.38 10.94 7.26
C ASN A 21 -6.18 9.88 8.05
N PHE A 22 -5.79 8.59 7.97
CA PHE A 22 -6.47 7.54 8.72
C PHE A 22 -6.05 7.58 10.19
N ARG A 23 -6.93 8.10 11.06
CA ARG A 23 -6.66 8.21 12.51
C ARG A 23 -7.22 7.05 13.32
N ARG A 24 -8.36 6.49 12.91
CA ARG A 24 -9.04 5.40 13.62
C ARG A 24 -10.04 4.68 12.72
N TYR A 25 -10.36 3.44 13.08
CA TYR A 25 -11.51 2.74 12.53
C TYR A 25 -12.81 3.45 12.92
N LEU A 26 -13.73 3.56 11.95
CA LEU A 26 -15.06 4.16 12.15
C LEU A 26 -16.08 3.09 12.55
N TYR A 27 -15.94 1.88 12.01
CA TYR A 27 -16.82 0.76 12.31
C TYR A 27 -16.27 -0.10 13.44
N LYS A 28 -17.18 -0.77 14.16
CA LYS A 28 -16.87 -1.65 15.29
C LYS A 28 -17.13 -3.11 14.93
N GLY A 29 -16.49 -4.02 15.64
CA GLY A 29 -16.56 -5.47 15.38
C GLY A 29 -15.50 -5.92 14.39
N SER A 30 -14.98 -7.14 14.58
CA SER A 30 -13.85 -7.67 13.81
C SER A 30 -14.12 -7.71 12.30
N GLU A 31 -15.32 -8.13 11.90
CA GLU A 31 -15.71 -8.22 10.49
C GLU A 31 -15.72 -6.85 9.80
N ASN A 32 -16.31 -5.85 10.45
CA ASN A 32 -16.37 -4.49 9.89
C ASN A 32 -15.00 -3.81 9.88
N VAL A 33 -14.18 -4.05 10.90
CA VAL A 33 -12.78 -3.58 10.94
C VAL A 33 -12.01 -4.21 9.79
N LEU A 34 -12.14 -5.52 9.56
CA LEU A 34 -11.49 -6.20 8.44
C LEU A 34 -11.94 -5.64 7.09
N ALA A 35 -13.24 -5.41 6.90
CA ALA A 35 -13.76 -4.80 5.69
C ALA A 35 -13.19 -3.39 5.47
N GLN A 36 -13.15 -2.56 6.52
CA GLN A 36 -12.56 -1.22 6.45
C GLN A 36 -11.05 -1.26 6.17
N SER A 37 -10.30 -2.16 6.82
CA SER A 37 -8.86 -2.37 6.54
C SER A 37 -8.63 -2.77 5.09
N THR A 38 -9.48 -3.63 4.54
CA THR A 38 -9.37 -4.12 3.16
C THR A 38 -9.61 -2.99 2.15
N LEU A 39 -10.68 -2.20 2.35
CA LEU A 39 -10.97 -1.04 1.51
C LEU A 39 -9.85 0.01 1.59
N LEU A 40 -9.30 0.24 2.78
CA LEU A 40 -8.19 1.18 2.98
C LEU A 40 -6.92 0.73 2.24
N ALA A 41 -6.62 -0.57 2.25
CA ALA A 41 -5.49 -1.12 1.51
C ALA A 41 -5.68 -0.97 -0.01
N ILE A 42 -6.87 -1.24 -0.53
CA ILE A 42 -7.21 -1.04 -1.94
C ILE A 42 -7.05 0.44 -2.33
N ALA A 43 -7.56 1.37 -1.51
CA ALA A 43 -7.43 2.80 -1.75
C ALA A 43 -5.96 3.25 -1.75
N PHE A 44 -5.14 2.73 -0.83
CA PHE A 44 -3.70 2.98 -0.79
C PHE A 44 -3.01 2.52 -2.08
N ASP A 45 -3.30 1.29 -2.55
CA ASP A 45 -2.69 0.73 -3.75
C ASP A 45 -3.12 1.49 -5.02
N ILE A 46 -4.38 1.92 -5.11
CA ILE A 46 -4.87 2.78 -6.20
C ILE A 46 -4.13 4.12 -6.21
N ASN A 47 -3.99 4.79 -5.07
CA ASN A 47 -3.24 6.04 -4.97
C ASN A 47 -1.78 5.87 -5.39
N LYS A 48 -1.15 4.78 -4.95
CA LYS A 48 0.23 4.46 -5.33
C LYS A 48 0.36 4.21 -6.84
N LEU A 49 -0.57 3.49 -7.45
CA LEU A 49 -0.61 3.27 -8.89
C LEU A 49 -0.85 4.58 -9.64
N HIS A 50 -1.80 5.39 -9.18
CA HIS A 50 -2.11 6.69 -9.77
C HIS A 50 -0.86 7.59 -9.81
N HIS A 51 -0.14 7.72 -8.70
CA HIS A 51 1.12 8.48 -8.66
C HIS A 51 2.20 7.86 -9.57
N LYS A 52 2.25 6.54 -9.71
CA LYS A 52 3.19 5.87 -10.63
C LYS A 52 2.89 6.22 -12.09
N ILE A 53 1.60 6.28 -12.46
CA ILE A 53 1.15 6.68 -13.79
C ILE A 53 1.44 8.17 -14.04
N MET A 54 1.08 9.05 -13.11
CA MET A 54 1.31 10.50 -13.23
C MET A 54 2.79 10.87 -13.32
N SER A 55 3.68 10.03 -12.79
CA SER A 55 5.13 10.21 -12.90
C SER A 55 5.76 9.46 -14.08
N GLU A 56 4.94 8.87 -14.97
CA GLU A 56 5.40 8.09 -16.13
C GLU A 56 6.36 6.93 -15.78
N ARG A 57 6.29 6.45 -14.54
CA ARG A 57 7.16 5.37 -14.04
C ARG A 57 6.55 3.98 -14.22
N THR A 58 5.40 3.85 -14.89
CA THR A 58 4.83 2.55 -15.24
C THR A 58 5.84 1.73 -16.06
N GLY A 59 5.96 0.42 -15.77
CA GLY A 59 6.99 -0.44 -16.41
C GLY A 59 8.41 -0.29 -15.85
N THR A 60 8.69 0.71 -15.00
CA THR A 60 9.95 0.77 -14.25
C THR A 60 9.90 -0.17 -13.05
N HIS A 61 10.95 -0.96 -12.91
CA HIS A 61 11.15 -1.87 -11.79
C HIS A 61 12.47 -1.53 -11.10
N LEU A 62 12.44 -1.52 -9.76
CA LEU A 62 13.64 -1.28 -8.96
C LEU A 62 14.72 -2.36 -9.19
N PHE A 63 14.29 -3.56 -9.61
CA PHE A 63 15.14 -4.69 -9.94
C PHE A 63 14.67 -5.29 -11.25
N GLU A 64 15.59 -5.90 -11.99
CA GLU A 64 15.25 -6.64 -13.21
C GLU A 64 14.22 -7.73 -12.90
N LEU A 65 13.19 -7.82 -13.74
CA LEU A 65 12.25 -8.93 -13.67
C LEU A 65 13.00 -10.20 -14.09
N LYS A 66 12.81 -11.29 -13.33
CA LYS A 66 13.26 -12.60 -13.77
C LYS A 66 12.63 -12.89 -15.13
N LYS A 67 13.46 -13.12 -16.15
CA LYS A 67 13.00 -13.62 -17.44
C LYS A 67 12.35 -14.98 -17.19
N VAL A 68 11.07 -15.10 -17.54
CA VAL A 68 10.41 -16.39 -17.60
C VAL A 68 11.04 -17.13 -18.78
N SER A 69 11.72 -18.24 -18.49
CA SER A 69 12.33 -19.14 -19.48
C SER A 69 11.30 -20.17 -19.91
#